data_AF-A0A3C0WHF2-F1
#
_entry.id   AF-A0A3C0WHF2-F1
#
_cell.length_a   1.000
_cell.length_b   1.000
_cell.length_c   1.000
_cell.angle_alpha   90.00
_cell.angle_beta   90.00
_cell.angle_gamma   90.00
#
_symmetry.space_group_name_H-M   'P 1'
#
loop_
_entity.id
_entity.type
_entity.pdbx_description
1 polymer ?
#
loop_
_entity_poly.entity_id
_entity_poly.type
_entity_poly.pdbx_seq_one_letter_code
_entity_poly.pdbx_strand_id
1 'polypeptide(L)'
;GRDMPRLLIQSIEFEGPLYESWPPTSHTSLFIKSPNEDDPSTYAREIITHFASRAFRRPVTREEADSIYLTWKATYAESGDFVQAIKDALLVTLTSPQFMFLIETSDSPKAEKLGEFELASKISYFLWNTSPDVELLDLAASKQLERSLDAQVDRMIADARFEDFATEFATQWLSLEKVDVVEVDHKKYPALHYHAKAHLRQEPIATVKYLIENNMPLSQLIQSD
;
A
#
# COMPACT_ATOMS: atom_id res chain seq x y z
N GLY A 1 45.55 16.00 -19.21
CA GLY A 1 44.15 15.57 -19.03
C GLY A 1 43.35 16.14 -20.18
N ARG A 2 42.40 15.38 -20.75
CA ARG A 2 41.55 15.90 -21.84
C ARG A 2 40.64 16.99 -21.28
N ASP A 3 40.57 18.11 -22.01
CA ASP A 3 39.68 19.22 -21.74
C ASP A 3 38.25 18.73 -21.98
N MET A 4 37.49 18.54 -20.90
CA MET A 4 36.11 18.07 -20.96
C MET A 4 35.21 19.27 -20.72
N PRO A 5 34.23 19.55 -21.60
CA PRO A 5 33.30 20.66 -21.40
C PRO A 5 32.57 20.50 -20.07
N ARG A 6 32.57 21.58 -19.27
CA ARG A 6 31.87 21.64 -17.98
C ARG A 6 30.56 22.39 -18.18
N LEU A 7 29.46 21.77 -17.78
CA LEU A 7 28.17 22.44 -17.70
C LEU A 7 28.22 23.51 -16.60
N LEU A 8 28.00 24.77 -16.96
CA LEU A 8 27.83 25.87 -16.01
C LEU A 8 26.32 26.15 -15.88
N ILE A 9 25.71 25.67 -14.80
CA ILE A 9 24.29 25.94 -14.51
C ILE A 9 24.21 27.29 -13.80
N GLN A 10 23.59 28.29 -14.43
CA GLN A 10 23.43 29.64 -13.88
C GLN A 10 22.22 29.75 -12.92
N SER A 11 21.12 29.06 -13.23
CA SER A 11 19.95 28.93 -12.36
C SER A 11 19.14 27.69 -12.73
N ILE A 12 18.34 27.22 -11.77
CA ILE A 12 17.29 26.22 -11.96
C ILE A 12 16.05 26.78 -11.28
N GLU A 13 14.92 26.75 -11.97
CA GLU A 13 13.61 27.09 -11.42
C GLU A 13 12.70 25.86 -11.54
N PHE A 14 11.94 25.60 -10.47
CA PHE A 14 10.99 24.50 -10.41
C PHE A 14 9.59 25.11 -10.31
N GLU A 15 8.74 24.84 -11.29
CA GLU A 15 7.31 25.16 -11.24
C GLU A 15 6.55 23.88 -10.91
N GLY A 16 5.80 23.90 -9.80
CA GLY A 16 4.97 22.78 -9.40
C GLY A 16 4.44 22.89 -7.98
N PRO A 17 3.63 21.91 -7.55
CA PRO A 17 3.13 20.77 -8.35
C PRO A 17 2.06 21.19 -9.38
N LEU A 18 2.20 20.71 -10.63
CA LEU A 18 1.17 20.85 -11.66
C LEU A 18 0.10 19.77 -11.41
N TYR A 19 -1.13 20.19 -11.12
CA TYR A 19 -2.27 19.29 -10.94
C TYR A 19 -3.17 19.33 -12.18
N GLU A 20 -3.54 18.16 -12.71
CA GLU A 20 -4.48 18.04 -13.84
C GLU A 20 -5.88 18.56 -13.48
N SER A 21 -6.26 18.44 -12.21
CA SER A 21 -7.54 18.91 -11.68
C SER A 21 -7.38 19.51 -10.29
N TRP A 22 -8.13 20.57 -10.01
CA TRP A 22 -8.20 21.19 -8.68
C TRP A 22 -9.61 21.04 -8.08
N PRO A 23 -9.75 20.56 -6.82
CA PRO A 23 -8.70 20.04 -5.95
C PRO A 23 -8.09 18.71 -6.46
N PRO A 24 -6.87 18.35 -6.05
CA PRO A 24 -6.23 17.10 -6.46
C PRO A 24 -6.94 15.87 -5.88
N THR A 25 -6.71 14.69 -6.48
CA THR A 25 -7.31 13.42 -6.04
C THR A 25 -7.03 13.11 -4.56
N SER A 26 -5.84 13.46 -4.06
CA SER A 26 -5.50 13.30 -2.64
C SER A 26 -6.41 14.13 -1.73
N HIS A 27 -6.80 15.34 -2.16
CA HIS A 27 -7.72 16.20 -1.43
C HIS A 27 -9.14 15.64 -1.48
N THR A 28 -9.65 15.31 -2.67
CA THR A 28 -11.04 14.80 -2.82
C THR A 28 -11.25 13.42 -2.21
N SER A 29 -10.18 12.65 -2.03
CA SER A 29 -10.22 11.35 -1.33
C SER A 29 -10.36 11.49 0.19
N LEU A 30 -9.93 12.62 0.75
CA LEU A 30 -10.04 12.94 2.17
C LEU A 30 -11.31 13.75 2.46
N PHE A 31 -11.50 14.86 1.74
CA PHE A 31 -12.67 15.73 1.81
C PHE A 31 -13.70 15.27 0.79
N ILE A 32 -14.45 14.23 1.17
CA ILE A 32 -15.49 13.61 0.34
C ILE A 32 -16.64 14.57 0.09
N LYS A 33 -17.29 14.49 -1.08
CA LYS A 33 -18.48 15.32 -1.33
C LYS A 33 -19.63 14.92 -0.42
N SER A 34 -20.30 15.90 0.17
CA SER A 34 -21.45 15.66 1.05
C SER A 34 -22.51 16.76 0.94
N PRO A 35 -23.81 16.42 1.01
CA PRO A 35 -24.85 17.44 1.17
C PRO A 35 -24.77 18.20 2.51
N ASN A 36 -23.98 17.70 3.46
CA ASN A 36 -23.84 18.27 4.80
C ASN A 36 -22.58 19.14 4.94
N GLU A 37 -21.93 19.54 3.84
CA GLU A 37 -20.71 20.37 3.85
C GLU A 37 -20.87 21.70 4.64
N ASP A 38 -22.09 22.23 4.70
CA ASP A 38 -22.43 23.45 5.45
C ASP A 38 -22.59 23.23 6.98
N ASP A 39 -22.61 21.98 7.45
CA ASP A 39 -22.60 21.61 8.87
C ASP A 39 -21.24 20.99 9.24
N PRO A 40 -20.32 21.77 9.85
CA PRO A 40 -18.99 21.29 10.20
C PRO A 40 -18.99 20.04 11.07
N SER A 41 -19.94 19.92 12.01
CA SER A 41 -19.99 18.79 12.93
C SER A 41 -20.36 17.50 12.20
N THR A 42 -21.39 17.56 11.36
CA THR A 42 -21.86 16.40 10.60
C THR A 42 -20.85 16.01 9.53
N TYR A 43 -20.34 17.00 8.78
CA TYR A 43 -19.36 16.74 7.72
C TYR A 43 -18.05 16.16 8.24
N ALA A 44 -17.55 16.64 9.38
CA ALA A 44 -16.36 16.07 10.01
C ALA A 44 -16.54 14.60 10.39
N ARG A 45 -17.72 14.22 10.90
CA ARG A 45 -18.03 12.83 11.24
C ARG A 45 -18.03 11.94 10.01
N GLU A 46 -18.55 12.41 8.88
CA GLU A 46 -18.55 11.66 7.63
C GLU A 46 -17.13 11.44 7.10
N ILE A 47 -16.30 12.50 7.08
CA ILE A 47 -14.88 12.41 6.69
C ILE A 47 -14.14 11.42 7.59
N ILE A 48 -14.27 11.58 8.91
CA ILE A 48 -13.59 10.73 9.90
C ILE A 48 -14.02 9.28 9.74
N THR A 49 -15.32 9.02 9.61
CA THR A 49 -15.85 7.65 9.47
C THR A 49 -15.36 7.00 8.18
N HIS A 50 -15.39 7.73 7.07
CA HIS A 50 -14.91 7.26 5.78
C HIS A 50 -13.41 6.95 5.81
N PHE A 51 -12.60 7.88 6.33
CA PHE A 51 -11.17 7.70 6.42
C PHE A 51 -10.78 6.59 7.39
N ALA A 52 -11.34 6.57 8.59
CA ALA A 52 -11.04 5.55 9.60
C ALA A 52 -11.45 4.15 9.14
N SER A 53 -12.58 4.00 8.42
CA SER A 53 -12.98 2.69 7.91
C SER A 53 -11.98 2.15 6.88
N ARG A 54 -11.43 3.03 6.03
CA ARG A 54 -10.36 2.66 5.09
C ARG A 54 -9.05 2.36 5.81
N ALA A 55 -8.67 3.20 6.76
CA ALA A 55 -7.44 3.06 7.53
C ALA A 55 -7.44 1.79 8.39
N PHE A 56 -8.57 1.44 8.99
CA PHE A 56 -8.72 0.23 9.82
C PHE A 56 -9.13 -0.99 9.00
N ARG A 57 -9.39 -0.82 7.69
CA ARG A 57 -9.71 -1.87 6.71
C ARG A 57 -10.97 -2.67 7.06
N ARG A 58 -11.88 -2.02 7.77
CA ARG A 58 -13.20 -2.51 8.16
C ARG A 58 -14.10 -1.32 8.50
N PRO A 59 -15.42 -1.47 8.52
CA PRO A 59 -16.30 -0.46 9.12
C PRO A 59 -15.81 -0.10 10.53
N VAL A 60 -15.54 1.19 10.74
CA VAL A 60 -15.18 1.71 12.05
C VAL A 60 -16.37 1.59 13.01
N THR A 61 -16.13 1.24 14.27
CA THR A 61 -17.23 1.21 15.24
C THR A 61 -17.66 2.62 15.60
N ARG A 62 -18.86 2.74 16.18
CA ARG A 62 -19.36 4.03 16.63
C ARG A 62 -18.45 4.64 17.71
N GLU A 63 -17.97 3.81 18.63
CA GLU A 63 -17.10 4.22 19.73
C GLU A 63 -15.74 4.71 19.23
N GLU A 64 -15.18 4.01 18.23
CA GLU A 64 -13.94 4.42 17.57
C GLU A 64 -14.11 5.76 16.85
N ALA A 65 -15.18 5.92 16.06
CA ALA A 65 -15.47 7.15 15.36
C ALA A 65 -15.75 8.32 16.32
N ASP A 66 -16.50 8.08 17.40
CA ASP A 66 -16.78 9.08 18.43
C ASP A 66 -15.49 9.51 19.14
N SER A 67 -14.59 8.58 19.46
CA SER A 67 -13.28 8.88 20.07
C SER A 67 -12.43 9.79 19.17
N ILE A 68 -12.29 9.45 17.89
CA ILE A 68 -11.53 10.26 16.92
C ILE A 68 -12.20 11.63 16.71
N TYR A 69 -13.53 11.68 16.68
CA TYR A 69 -14.29 12.91 16.55
C TYR A 69 -14.08 13.87 17.73
N LEU A 70 -13.83 13.37 18.95
CA LEU A 70 -13.53 14.24 20.10
C LEU A 70 -12.25 15.06 19.88
N THR A 71 -11.24 14.50 19.21
CA THR A 71 -10.03 15.25 18.82
C THR A 71 -10.36 16.38 17.86
N TRP A 72 -11.11 16.09 16.78
CA TRP A 72 -11.57 17.12 15.86
C TRP A 72 -12.34 18.23 16.59
N LYS A 73 -13.29 17.84 17.45
CA LYS A 73 -14.13 18.79 18.19
C LYS A 73 -13.31 19.71 19.09
N ALA A 74 -12.29 19.17 19.77
CA ALA A 74 -11.39 19.94 20.61
C ALA A 74 -10.55 20.95 19.80
N THR A 75 -9.86 20.49 18.75
CA THR A 75 -9.05 21.36 17.89
C THR A 75 -9.90 22.44 17.21
N TYR A 76 -11.11 22.07 16.73
CA TYR A 76 -12.00 23.01 16.07
C TYR A 76 -12.54 24.08 17.02
N ALA A 77 -12.87 23.71 18.26
CA ALA A 77 -13.33 24.67 19.27
C ALA A 77 -12.25 25.70 19.67
N GLU A 78 -10.96 25.31 19.61
CA GLU A 78 -9.84 26.18 19.95
C GLU A 78 -9.43 27.09 18.78
N SER A 79 -9.33 26.53 17.57
CA SER A 79 -8.74 27.23 16.41
C SER A 79 -9.77 27.84 15.46
N GLY A 80 -10.98 27.28 15.38
CA GLY A 80 -11.94 27.55 14.31
C GLY A 80 -11.52 27.04 12.92
N ASP A 81 -10.36 26.38 12.80
CA ASP A 81 -9.84 25.86 11.54
C ASP A 81 -10.32 24.42 11.33
N PHE A 82 -11.27 24.25 10.39
CA PHE A 82 -11.84 22.96 10.05
C PHE A 82 -10.80 21.99 9.48
N VAL A 83 -9.94 22.48 8.59
CA VAL A 83 -8.96 21.63 7.89
C VAL A 83 -7.90 21.14 8.86
N GLN A 84 -7.43 22.02 9.75
CA GLN A 84 -6.48 21.62 10.79
C GLN A 84 -7.10 20.61 11.77
N ALA A 85 -8.33 20.85 12.21
CA ALA A 85 -9.03 19.91 13.07
C ALA A 85 -9.22 18.52 12.43
N ILE A 86 -9.49 18.46 11.12
CA ILE A 86 -9.56 17.19 10.39
C ILE A 86 -8.18 16.53 10.38
N LYS A 87 -7.11 17.26 10.05
CA LYS A 87 -5.74 16.71 10.05
C LYS A 87 -5.38 16.06 11.39
N ASP A 88 -5.72 16.69 12.50
CA ASP A 88 -5.46 16.15 13.84
C ASP A 88 -6.23 14.84 14.09
N ALA A 89 -7.50 14.78 13.68
CA ALA A 89 -8.30 13.55 13.76
C ALA A 89 -7.76 12.42 12.86
N LEU A 90 -7.30 12.75 11.65
CA LEU A 90 -6.64 11.77 10.77
C LEU A 90 -5.31 11.29 11.38
N LEU A 91 -4.55 12.17 12.03
CA LEU A 91 -3.32 11.80 12.73
C LEU A 91 -3.59 10.81 13.87
N VAL A 92 -4.65 11.02 14.65
CA VAL A 92 -5.08 10.05 15.68
C VAL A 92 -5.45 8.71 15.05
N THR A 93 -6.10 8.72 13.89
CA THR A 93 -6.43 7.48 13.16
C THR A 93 -5.15 6.75 12.73
N LEU A 94 -4.18 7.46 12.16
CA LEU A 94 -2.92 6.88 11.66
C LEU A 94 -1.94 6.48 12.76
N THR A 95 -2.13 6.94 14.00
CA THR A 95 -1.34 6.52 15.16
C THR A 95 -2.08 5.49 16.04
N SER A 96 -3.28 5.06 15.62
CA SER A 96 -4.05 4.02 16.30
C SER A 96 -3.45 2.63 16.06
N PRO A 97 -3.47 1.72 17.06
CA PRO A 97 -3.12 0.31 16.87
C PRO A 97 -3.91 -0.36 15.73
N GLN A 98 -5.17 0.03 15.51
CA GLN A 98 -6.02 -0.49 14.44
C GLN A 98 -5.47 -0.15 13.03
N PHE A 99 -4.69 0.93 12.91
CA PHE A 99 -3.98 1.26 11.68
C PHE A 99 -2.59 0.61 11.60
N MET A 100 -1.82 0.66 12.69
CA MET A 100 -0.42 0.22 12.71
C MET A 100 -0.26 -1.30 12.61
N PHE A 101 -1.26 -2.06 13.06
CA PHE A 101 -1.22 -3.53 13.08
C PHE A 101 -2.40 -4.12 12.30
N LEU A 102 -2.19 -5.33 11.79
CA LEU A 102 -3.29 -6.20 11.38
C LEU A 102 -3.80 -6.92 12.63
N ILE A 103 -4.86 -6.37 13.21
CA ILE A 103 -5.47 -6.93 14.41
C ILE A 103 -6.46 -8.00 13.99
N GLU A 104 -6.22 -9.23 14.47
CA GLU A 104 -7.13 -10.37 14.33
C GLU A 104 -7.75 -10.65 15.71
N THR A 105 -9.06 -10.85 15.74
CA THR A 105 -9.78 -11.21 16.97
C THR A 105 -9.64 -12.71 17.16
N SER A 106 -9.10 -13.11 18.31
CA SER A 106 -8.93 -14.53 18.62
C SER A 106 -9.32 -14.83 20.07
N ASP A 107 -10.08 -15.90 20.26
CA ASP A 107 -10.55 -16.36 21.55
C ASP A 107 -9.52 -17.28 22.23
N SER A 108 -8.60 -17.86 21.46
CA SER A 108 -7.60 -18.81 21.95
C SER A 108 -6.30 -18.83 21.12
N PRO A 109 -5.18 -19.35 21.64
CA PRO A 109 -3.95 -19.50 20.86
C PRO A 109 -4.02 -20.52 19.70
N LYS A 110 -5.19 -21.10 19.43
CA LYS A 110 -5.36 -22.11 18.37
C LYS A 110 -5.70 -21.44 17.06
N ALA A 111 -5.50 -22.17 15.95
CA ALA A 111 -5.96 -21.72 14.65
C ALA A 111 -7.48 -21.56 14.66
N GLU A 112 -7.93 -20.35 14.36
CA GLU A 112 -9.32 -19.94 14.30
C GLU A 112 -9.65 -19.42 12.91
N LYS A 113 -10.93 -19.41 12.59
CA LYS A 113 -11.40 -18.89 11.32
C LYS A 113 -11.41 -17.37 11.40
N LEU A 114 -10.73 -16.74 10.45
CA LEU A 114 -10.69 -15.28 10.33
C LEU A 114 -12.08 -14.73 9.99
N GLY A 115 -12.37 -13.55 10.54
CA GLY A 115 -13.48 -12.73 10.08
C GLY A 115 -13.28 -12.29 8.63
N GLU A 116 -14.37 -11.91 7.97
CA GLU A 116 -14.35 -11.55 6.54
C GLU A 116 -13.41 -10.35 6.25
N PHE A 117 -13.42 -9.32 7.09
CA PHE A 117 -12.52 -8.16 6.94
C PHE A 117 -11.07 -8.47 7.32
N GLU A 118 -10.86 -9.39 8.26
CA GLU A 118 -9.53 -9.87 8.64
C GLU A 118 -8.93 -10.68 7.47
N LEU A 119 -9.72 -11.56 6.85
CA LEU A 119 -9.35 -12.29 5.65
C LEU A 119 -9.01 -11.34 4.49
N ALA A 120 -9.86 -10.33 4.23
CA ALA A 120 -9.62 -9.31 3.20
C ALA A 120 -8.29 -8.57 3.42
N SER A 121 -8.03 -8.17 4.66
CA SER A 121 -6.78 -7.50 5.02
C SER A 121 -5.60 -8.44 4.84
N LYS A 122 -5.67 -9.66 5.37
CA LYS A 122 -4.57 -10.62 5.36
C LYS A 122 -4.18 -11.03 3.95
N ILE A 123 -5.15 -11.30 3.06
CA ILE A 123 -4.85 -11.63 1.67
C ILE A 123 -4.28 -10.44 0.90
N SER A 124 -4.77 -9.22 1.14
CA SER A 124 -4.26 -8.02 0.50
C SER A 124 -2.82 -7.72 0.87
N TYR A 125 -2.46 -7.82 2.15
CA TYR A 125 -1.06 -7.65 2.56
C TYR A 125 -0.19 -8.82 2.12
N PHE A 126 -0.74 -10.02 2.00
CA PHE A 126 -0.01 -11.18 1.50
C PHE A 126 0.34 -11.05 0.01
N LEU A 127 -0.60 -10.64 -0.85
CA LEU A 127 -0.40 -10.62 -2.32
C LEU A 127 -0.04 -9.24 -2.90
N TRP A 128 -0.39 -8.15 -2.23
CA TRP A 128 -0.16 -6.79 -2.74
C TRP A 128 0.64 -5.89 -1.81
N ASN A 129 1.00 -6.36 -0.61
CA ASN A 129 1.71 -5.56 0.39
C ASN A 129 1.04 -4.19 0.69
N THR A 130 -0.29 -4.12 0.53
CA THR A 130 -1.08 -2.90 0.75
C THR A 130 -2.50 -3.22 1.22
N SER A 131 -3.27 -2.19 1.55
CA SER A 131 -4.65 -2.33 2.03
C SER A 131 -5.59 -2.93 0.97
N PRO A 132 -6.62 -3.68 1.39
CA PRO A 132 -7.61 -4.28 0.48
C PRO A 132 -8.31 -3.20 -0.34
N ASP A 133 -8.64 -3.56 -1.58
CA ASP A 133 -9.44 -2.70 -2.44
C ASP A 133 -10.93 -2.76 -2.07
N VAL A 134 -11.72 -1.93 -2.75
CA VAL A 134 -13.16 -1.82 -2.51
C VAL A 134 -13.86 -3.15 -2.77
N GLU A 135 -13.45 -3.90 -3.80
CA GLU A 135 -14.05 -5.21 -4.12
C GLU A 135 -13.86 -6.22 -2.98
N LEU A 136 -12.66 -6.35 -2.41
CA LEU A 136 -12.41 -7.21 -1.25
C LEU A 136 -13.24 -6.77 -0.03
N LEU A 137 -13.33 -5.46 0.22
CA LEU A 137 -14.10 -4.92 1.35
C LEU A 137 -15.61 -5.11 1.19
N ASP A 138 -16.15 -4.99 -0.03
CA ASP A 138 -17.56 -5.21 -0.31
C ASP A 138 -17.96 -6.69 -0.22
N LEU A 139 -17.09 -7.58 -0.71
CA LEU A 139 -17.24 -9.03 -0.54
C LEU A 139 -17.17 -9.41 0.94
N ALA A 140 -16.27 -8.78 1.71
CA ALA A 140 -16.19 -9.00 3.15
C ALA A 140 -17.43 -8.49 3.87
N ALA A 141 -17.93 -7.30 3.52
CA ALA A 141 -19.14 -6.72 4.10
C ALA A 141 -20.39 -7.59 3.82
N SER A 142 -20.45 -8.22 2.65
CA SER A 142 -21.54 -9.13 2.27
C SER A 142 -21.35 -10.57 2.74
N LYS A 143 -20.25 -10.88 3.43
CA LYS A 143 -19.86 -12.23 3.90
C LYS A 143 -19.76 -13.27 2.78
N GLN A 144 -19.22 -12.85 1.65
CA GLN A 144 -19.05 -13.68 0.47
C GLN A 144 -17.58 -13.91 0.11
N LEU A 145 -16.64 -13.20 0.75
CA LEU A 145 -15.24 -13.21 0.35
C LEU A 145 -14.65 -14.62 0.41
N GLU A 146 -14.90 -15.36 1.49
CA GLU A 146 -14.42 -16.73 1.63
C GLU A 146 -14.90 -17.65 0.51
N ARG A 147 -16.14 -17.46 0.03
CA ARG A 147 -16.71 -18.29 -1.06
C ARG A 147 -16.14 -17.93 -2.43
N SER A 148 -15.67 -16.70 -2.59
CA SER A 148 -15.07 -16.19 -3.82
C SER A 148 -13.54 -16.14 -3.75
N LEU A 149 -12.92 -16.79 -2.76
CA LEU A 149 -11.50 -16.60 -2.44
C LEU A 149 -10.59 -16.96 -3.61
N ASP A 150 -10.82 -18.10 -4.26
CA ASP A 150 -10.01 -18.55 -5.40
C ASP A 150 -10.06 -17.52 -6.55
N ALA A 151 -11.26 -17.03 -6.89
CA ALA A 151 -11.43 -16.02 -7.93
C ALA A 151 -10.76 -14.68 -7.55
N GLN A 152 -10.77 -14.31 -6.27
CA GLN A 152 -10.07 -13.11 -5.80
C GLN A 152 -8.56 -13.28 -5.81
N VAL A 153 -8.03 -14.46 -5.46
CA VAL A 153 -6.60 -14.77 -5.57
C VAL A 153 -6.14 -14.63 -7.03
N ASP A 154 -6.85 -15.24 -7.98
CA ASP A 154 -6.53 -15.16 -9.41
C ASP A 154 -6.53 -13.71 -9.91
N ARG A 155 -7.58 -12.94 -9.53
CA ARG A 155 -7.68 -11.51 -9.87
C ARG A 155 -6.51 -10.71 -9.30
N MET A 156 -6.14 -10.99 -8.04
CA MET A 156 -5.07 -10.27 -7.36
C MET A 156 -3.70 -10.57 -7.95
N ILE A 157 -3.44 -11.81 -8.34
CA ILE A 157 -2.20 -12.21 -9.02
C ILE A 157 -2.08 -11.53 -10.39
N ALA A 158 -3.20 -11.35 -11.11
CA ALA A 158 -3.22 -10.68 -12.41
C ALA A 158 -3.12 -9.13 -12.33
N ASP A 159 -3.24 -8.54 -11.14
CA ASP A 159 -3.16 -7.09 -10.93
C ASP A 159 -1.70 -6.61 -10.90
N ALA A 160 -1.43 -5.41 -11.42
CA ALA A 160 -0.09 -4.83 -11.45
C ALA A 160 0.58 -4.74 -10.06
N ARG A 161 -0.20 -4.62 -8.97
CA ARG A 161 0.29 -4.60 -7.59
C ARG A 161 0.94 -5.92 -7.15
N PHE A 162 0.68 -7.03 -7.83
CA PHE A 162 1.34 -8.31 -7.54
C PHE A 162 2.86 -8.25 -7.80
N GLU A 163 3.31 -7.35 -8.68
CA GLU A 163 4.74 -7.09 -8.93
C GLU A 163 5.49 -6.73 -7.63
N ASP A 164 4.87 -5.96 -6.75
CA ASP A 164 5.47 -5.52 -5.49
C ASP A 164 5.72 -6.71 -4.57
N PHE A 165 4.77 -7.64 -4.48
CA PHE A 165 4.94 -8.88 -3.73
C PHE A 165 6.05 -9.75 -4.33
N ALA A 166 6.01 -9.99 -5.65
CA ALA A 166 7.00 -10.86 -6.30
C ALA A 166 8.42 -10.30 -6.15
N THR A 167 8.58 -8.99 -6.28
CA THR A 167 9.84 -8.27 -6.08
C THR A 167 10.37 -8.44 -4.66
N GLU A 168 9.54 -8.16 -3.65
CA GLU A 168 9.97 -8.20 -2.26
C GLU A 168 10.26 -9.63 -1.82
N PHE A 169 9.35 -10.56 -2.14
CA PHE A 169 9.49 -11.97 -1.79
C PHE A 169 10.77 -12.57 -2.39
N ALA A 170 10.97 -12.43 -3.71
CA ALA A 170 12.16 -12.99 -4.37
C ALA A 170 13.46 -12.32 -3.91
N THR A 171 13.43 -10.99 -3.69
CA THR A 171 14.59 -10.25 -3.16
C THR A 171 15.02 -10.78 -1.81
N GLN A 172 14.09 -10.89 -0.85
CA GLN A 172 14.40 -11.38 0.49
C GLN A 172 14.78 -12.86 0.49
N TRP A 173 14.00 -13.70 -0.21
CA TRP A 173 14.19 -15.14 -0.24
C TRP A 173 15.56 -15.53 -0.81
N LEU A 174 15.96 -14.91 -1.92
CA LEU A 174 17.21 -15.20 -2.61
C LEU A 174 18.38 -14.29 -2.16
N SER A 175 18.13 -13.37 -1.21
CA SER A 175 19.11 -12.36 -0.77
C SER A 175 19.71 -11.57 -1.94
N LEU A 176 18.87 -11.09 -2.86
CA LEU A 176 19.34 -10.45 -4.10
C LEU A 176 20.13 -9.16 -3.86
N GLU A 177 19.99 -8.52 -2.70
CA GLU A 177 20.83 -7.40 -2.27
C GLU A 177 22.32 -7.74 -2.23
N LYS A 178 22.67 -9.03 -2.09
CA LYS A 178 24.07 -9.48 -2.12
C LYS A 178 24.69 -9.33 -3.50
N VAL A 179 23.90 -9.33 -4.58
CA VAL A 179 24.39 -9.10 -5.95
C VAL A 179 24.99 -7.70 -6.10
N ASP A 180 24.44 -6.72 -5.38
CA ASP A 180 24.85 -5.33 -5.47
C ASP A 180 26.25 -5.09 -4.87
N VAL A 181 26.64 -5.88 -3.86
CA VAL A 181 27.92 -5.74 -3.14
C VAL A 181 29.03 -6.65 -3.67
N VAL A 182 28.74 -7.51 -4.65
CA VAL A 182 29.76 -8.35 -5.28
C VAL A 182 30.62 -7.50 -6.21
N GLU A 183 31.89 -7.31 -5.85
CA GLU A 183 32.90 -6.71 -6.72
C GLU A 183 33.30 -7.68 -7.83
N VAL A 184 33.14 -7.25 -9.08
CA VAL A 184 33.39 -8.09 -10.26
C VAL A 184 34.70 -7.65 -10.90
N ASP A 185 35.60 -8.60 -11.13
CA ASP A 185 36.79 -8.33 -11.92
C ASP A 185 36.39 -8.07 -13.39
N HIS A 186 36.26 -6.79 -13.73
CA HIS A 186 35.88 -6.35 -15.06
C HIS A 186 36.88 -6.72 -16.16
N LYS A 187 38.14 -7.06 -15.80
CA LYS A 187 39.10 -7.59 -16.80
C LYS A 187 38.77 -9.03 -17.16
N LYS A 188 38.26 -9.82 -16.20
CA LYS A 188 37.88 -11.21 -16.40
C LYS A 188 36.47 -11.36 -16.98
N TYR A 189 35.54 -10.47 -16.60
CA TYR A 189 34.13 -10.51 -17.02
C TYR A 189 33.66 -9.17 -17.62
N PRO A 190 34.13 -8.81 -18.83
CA PRO A 190 33.84 -7.50 -19.43
C PRO A 190 32.37 -7.29 -19.80
N ALA A 191 31.59 -8.36 -20.01
CA ALA A 191 30.16 -8.29 -20.27
C ALA A 191 29.32 -7.91 -19.04
N LEU A 192 29.89 -8.02 -17.83
CA LEU A 192 29.20 -7.83 -16.57
C LEU A 192 29.33 -6.37 -16.09
N HIS A 193 28.91 -5.45 -16.95
CA HIS A 193 28.82 -4.03 -16.65
C HIS A 193 27.61 -3.71 -15.77
N TYR A 194 27.51 -2.46 -15.29
CA TYR A 194 26.46 -2.03 -14.34
C TYR A 194 25.03 -2.44 -14.76
N HIS A 195 24.64 -2.22 -16.02
CA HIS A 195 23.32 -2.63 -16.51
C HIS A 195 23.09 -4.15 -16.50
N ALA A 196 24.14 -4.95 -16.68
CA ALA A 196 24.02 -6.40 -16.66
C ALA A 196 23.72 -6.90 -15.24
N LYS A 197 24.32 -6.29 -14.21
CA LYS A 197 23.99 -6.59 -12.81
C LYS A 197 22.52 -6.30 -12.47
N ALA A 198 22.00 -5.16 -12.93
CA ALA A 198 20.61 -4.81 -12.72
C ALA A 198 19.66 -5.85 -13.34
N HIS A 199 19.96 -6.32 -14.55
CA HIS A 199 19.16 -7.36 -15.22
C HIS A 199 19.30 -8.74 -14.55
N LEU A 200 20.50 -9.11 -14.10
CA LEU A 200 20.74 -10.35 -13.34
C LEU A 200 19.94 -10.40 -12.04
N ARG A 201 19.69 -9.24 -11.42
CA ARG A 201 18.81 -9.13 -10.24
C ARG A 201 17.33 -9.25 -10.61
N GLN A 202 16.92 -8.71 -11.75
CA GLN A 202 15.53 -8.72 -12.21
C GLN A 202 15.07 -10.11 -12.67
N GLU A 203 15.96 -10.91 -13.26
CA GLU A 203 15.62 -12.23 -13.79
C GLU A 203 15.00 -13.18 -12.75
N PRO A 204 15.58 -13.41 -11.55
CA PRO A 204 14.94 -14.26 -10.54
C PRO A 204 13.57 -13.76 -10.09
N ILE A 205 13.37 -12.43 -10.03
CA ILE A 205 12.08 -11.82 -9.68
C ILE A 205 11.05 -12.15 -10.76
N ALA A 206 11.39 -11.88 -12.03
CA ALA A 206 10.53 -12.15 -13.17
C ALA A 206 10.20 -13.65 -13.31
N THR A 207 11.16 -14.53 -13.05
CA THR A 207 10.95 -15.98 -13.06
C THR A 207 9.99 -16.41 -11.96
N VAL A 208 10.18 -15.98 -10.71
CA VAL A 208 9.24 -16.30 -9.61
C VAL A 208 7.84 -15.80 -9.91
N LYS A 209 7.72 -14.56 -10.40
CA LYS A 209 6.44 -13.99 -10.81
C LYS A 209 5.77 -14.84 -11.88
N TYR A 210 6.48 -15.14 -12.97
CA TYR A 210 5.98 -15.93 -14.08
C TYR A 210 5.47 -17.31 -13.62
N LEU A 211 6.23 -17.98 -12.74
CA LEU A 211 5.82 -19.28 -12.22
C LEU A 211 4.51 -19.20 -11.42
N ILE A 212 4.32 -18.14 -10.63
CA ILE A 212 3.08 -17.95 -9.86
C ILE A 212 1.91 -17.59 -10.77
N GLU A 213 2.07 -16.62 -11.67
CA GLU A 213 1.02 -16.16 -12.59
C GLU A 213 0.50 -17.28 -13.49
N ASN A 214 1.38 -18.19 -13.90
CA ASN A 214 1.04 -19.30 -14.79
C ASN A 214 0.76 -20.61 -14.03
N ASN A 215 0.72 -20.57 -12.69
CA ASN A 215 0.52 -21.74 -11.83
C ASN A 215 1.44 -22.92 -12.20
N MET A 216 2.72 -22.60 -12.45
CA MET A 216 3.71 -23.57 -12.89
C MET A 216 4.20 -24.41 -11.71
N PRO A 217 4.62 -25.67 -11.94
CA PRO A 217 5.12 -26.52 -10.87
C PRO A 217 6.43 -25.97 -10.30
N LEU A 218 6.56 -26.00 -8.96
CA LEU A 218 7.74 -25.54 -8.24
C LEU A 218 9.05 -26.22 -8.70
N SER A 219 8.99 -27.41 -9.29
CA SER A 219 10.15 -28.07 -9.87
C SER A 219 10.86 -27.23 -10.95
N GLN A 220 10.13 -26.36 -11.65
CA GLN A 220 10.72 -25.47 -12.66
C GLN A 220 11.67 -24.44 -12.05
N LEU A 221 11.50 -24.07 -10.77
CA LEU A 221 12.44 -23.18 -10.08
C LEU A 221 13.85 -23.79 -9.95
N ILE A 222 13.96 -25.12 -9.99
CA ILE A 222 15.23 -25.87 -9.90
C ILE A 222 15.70 -26.34 -11.28
N GLN A 223 14.76 -26.63 -12.18
CA GLN A 223 15.00 -27.23 -13.49
C GLN A 223 14.96 -26.23 -14.65
N SER A 224 14.89 -24.92 -14.39
CA SER A 224 14.94 -23.91 -15.44
C SER A 224 16.32 -23.96 -16.13
N ASP A 225 16.34 -24.45 -17.36
CA ASP A 225 17.51 -24.55 -18.25
C ASP A 225 17.47 -23.52 -19.39
#